data_AF-A0AA88Q515-F1
#
_entry.id   AF-A0AA88Q515-F1
#
_cell.length_a   1.000
_cell.length_b   1.000
_cell.length_c   1.000
_cell.angle_alpha   90.00
_cell.angle_beta   90.00
_cell.angle_gamma   90.00
#
_symmetry.space_group_name_H-M   'P 1'
#
loop_
_entity.id
_entity.type
_entity.pdbx_description
1 polymer ?
#
loop_
_entity_poly.entity_id
_entity_poly.type
_entity_poly.pdbx_seq_one_letter_code
_entity_poly.pdbx_strand_id
1 'polypeptide(L)'
;MREKRCAESTPSLEVKRRREVMDTAANDDDKNTTFTSLQFTDSAAAKEKLKTALKPLQVKLRIFQEFQKTSLHTGEHINFQVQYTEGRIKEEFVKLRQSLCNEEAARKKALREEEEQKSQILREKIEKMSKEMSSLSATITAIEEEITAEDAIFLQNYDATLKRISQCKPSDPEDISGVLINVPKHLSNLKFTVLQKMQKTVKYTPVTFNPNTAHCNLVVSDDLTSVRGL
;
A
#
# COMPACT_ATOMS: atom_id res chain seq x y z
N MET A 1 -16.36 -13.10 8.75
CA MET A 1 -17.51 -12.23 8.45
C MET A 1 -18.13 -11.83 9.78
N ARG A 2 -18.04 -10.55 10.18
CA ARG A 2 -18.89 -10.00 11.24
C ARG A 2 -19.98 -9.23 10.53
N GLU A 3 -21.18 -9.81 10.49
CA GLU A 3 -22.40 -9.17 10.01
C GLU A 3 -22.59 -7.85 10.77
N LYS A 4 -22.57 -6.73 10.05
CA LYS A 4 -22.82 -5.43 10.66
C LYS A 4 -24.32 -5.20 10.64
N ARG A 5 -24.92 -5.46 11.80
CA ARG A 5 -26.28 -5.07 12.18
C ARG A 5 -26.48 -3.61 11.77
N CYS A 6 -27.51 -3.33 10.97
CA CYS A 6 -28.04 -1.98 10.80
C CYS A 6 -28.49 -1.48 12.17
N ALA A 7 -27.57 -0.87 12.91
CA ALA A 7 -27.94 0.01 14.00
C ALA A 7 -28.33 1.32 13.32
N GLU A 8 -29.63 1.40 13.05
CA GLU A 8 -30.44 2.62 13.05
C GLU A 8 -30.09 3.66 11.98
N SER A 9 -31.14 4.26 11.46
CA SER A 9 -31.11 5.38 10.52
C SER A 9 -29.96 6.33 10.81
N THR A 10 -29.16 6.62 9.78
CA THR A 10 -28.06 7.60 9.84
C THR A 10 -28.51 8.84 10.61
N PRO A 11 -27.89 9.17 11.76
CA PRO A 11 -28.28 10.31 12.57
C PRO A 11 -28.29 11.61 11.76
N SER A 12 -27.50 11.72 10.70
CA SER A 12 -27.44 12.92 9.86
C SER A 12 -28.74 13.24 9.11
N LEU A 13 -29.39 12.24 8.49
CA LEU A 13 -30.66 12.45 7.76
C LEU A 13 -31.82 12.65 8.73
N GLU A 14 -31.77 12.00 9.89
CA GLU A 14 -32.82 12.11 10.91
C GLU A 14 -32.69 13.39 11.73
N VAL A 15 -31.47 13.84 12.04
CA VAL A 15 -31.19 15.15 12.65
C VAL A 15 -31.52 16.27 11.68
N LYS A 16 -31.28 16.13 10.37
CA LYS A 16 -31.66 17.14 9.37
C LYS A 16 -33.18 17.24 9.22
N ARG A 17 -33.89 16.11 9.08
CA ARG A 17 -35.37 16.09 9.08
C ARG A 17 -35.95 16.64 10.39
N ARG A 18 -35.34 16.33 11.54
CA ARG A 18 -35.84 16.81 12.84
C ARG A 18 -35.47 18.26 13.15
N ARG A 19 -34.37 18.79 12.58
CA ARG A 19 -34.05 20.23 12.60
C ARG A 19 -35.04 21.02 11.76
N GLU A 20 -35.42 20.53 10.59
CA GLU A 20 -36.50 21.11 9.78
C GLU A 20 -37.83 21.13 10.56
N VAL A 21 -38.14 20.06 11.33
CA VAL A 21 -39.30 20.03 12.24
C VAL A 21 -39.19 21.07 13.37
N MET A 22 -38.00 21.29 13.94
CA MET A 22 -37.76 22.34 14.94
C MET A 22 -37.97 23.74 14.36
N ASP A 23 -37.51 24.00 13.13
CA ASP A 23 -37.64 25.29 12.46
C ASP A 23 -39.09 25.57 12.04
N THR A 24 -39.87 24.55 11.67
CA THR A 24 -41.32 24.70 11.43
C THR A 24 -42.10 24.94 12.72
N ALA A 25 -41.74 24.26 13.81
CA ALA A 25 -42.40 24.46 15.11
C ALA A 25 -42.08 25.82 15.75
N ALA A 26 -40.95 26.45 15.37
CA ALA A 26 -40.59 27.79 15.83
C ALA A 26 -41.30 28.92 15.05
N ASN A 27 -41.70 28.68 13.79
CA ASN A 27 -42.30 29.70 12.93
C ASN A 27 -43.84 29.82 13.04
N ASP A 28 -44.52 28.82 13.61
CA ASP A 28 -45.98 28.87 13.80
C ASP A 28 -46.43 29.66 15.04
N ASP A 29 -45.52 30.03 15.96
CA ASP A 29 -45.86 30.69 17.23
C ASP A 29 -45.66 32.22 17.24
N ASP A 30 -45.19 32.84 16.14
CA ASP A 30 -44.84 34.27 16.13
C ASP A 30 -45.96 35.22 15.63
N LYS A 31 -47.20 34.71 15.51
CA LYS A 31 -48.37 35.54 15.17
C LYS A 31 -49.50 35.40 16.18
N ASN A 32 -49.31 36.08 17.30
CA ASN A 32 -50.30 36.98 17.95
C ASN A 32 -50.15 36.95 19.48
N THR A 33 -49.10 37.56 20.00
CA THR A 33 -49.10 38.00 21.41
C THR A 33 -49.20 39.53 21.44
N THR A 34 -50.38 40.04 21.07
CA THR A 34 -50.74 41.41 21.41
C THR A 34 -50.90 41.47 22.93
N PHE A 35 -49.89 42.01 23.63
CA PHE A 35 -49.91 42.25 25.06
C PHE A 35 -50.98 43.30 25.38
N THR A 36 -52.22 42.84 25.54
CA THR A 36 -53.33 43.69 25.95
C THR A 36 -53.36 43.68 27.47
N SER A 37 -53.00 44.82 28.06
CA SER A 37 -53.10 45.08 29.49
C SER A 37 -54.54 44.83 29.95
N LEU A 38 -54.77 43.81 30.77
CA LEU A 38 -56.10 43.46 31.30
C LEU A 38 -55.99 43.11 32.78
N GLN A 39 -56.78 43.84 33.56
CA GLN A 39 -56.86 43.73 35.01
C GLN A 39 -57.26 42.32 35.44
N PHE A 40 -56.53 41.80 36.42
CA PHE A 40 -56.76 40.50 37.01
C PHE A 40 -57.88 40.60 38.05
N THR A 41 -59.09 40.17 37.71
CA THR A 41 -60.21 40.12 38.66
C THR A 41 -60.72 38.70 38.94
N ASP A 42 -60.13 37.66 38.33
CA ASP A 42 -60.48 36.25 38.57
C ASP A 42 -59.24 35.34 38.61
N SER A 43 -58.99 34.76 39.80
CA SER A 43 -57.90 33.81 40.08
C SER A 43 -58.02 32.48 39.34
N ALA A 44 -59.23 32.09 38.91
CA ALA A 44 -59.42 30.87 38.12
C ALA A 44 -58.96 31.05 36.67
N ALA A 45 -59.35 32.16 36.03
CA ALA A 45 -58.95 32.51 34.66
C ALA A 45 -57.42 32.63 34.51
N ALA A 46 -56.76 33.16 35.54
CA ALA A 46 -55.32 33.20 35.70
C ALA A 46 -54.63 31.84 35.61
N LYS A 47 -55.13 30.89 36.41
CA LYS A 47 -54.57 29.54 36.53
C LYS A 47 -54.76 28.77 35.22
N GLU A 48 -55.88 28.96 34.54
CA GLU A 48 -56.11 28.33 33.23
C GLU A 48 -55.21 28.90 32.13
N LYS A 49 -54.94 30.21 32.12
CA LYS A 49 -53.92 30.81 31.24
C LYS A 49 -52.53 30.22 31.48
N LEU A 50 -52.12 30.07 32.75
CA LEU A 50 -50.85 29.44 33.11
C LEU A 50 -50.78 27.96 32.71
N LYS A 51 -51.84 27.17 32.94
CA LYS A 51 -51.91 25.77 32.49
C LYS A 51 -51.81 25.65 30.97
N THR A 52 -52.43 26.57 30.24
CA THR A 52 -52.37 26.62 28.77
C THR A 52 -50.94 26.93 28.31
N ALA A 53 -50.28 27.90 28.93
CA ALA A 53 -48.88 28.24 28.66
C ALA A 53 -47.88 27.15 29.09
N LEU A 54 -48.21 26.32 30.08
CA LEU A 54 -47.36 25.23 30.57
C LEU A 54 -47.28 24.05 29.59
N LYS A 55 -48.37 23.74 28.87
CA LYS A 55 -48.43 22.62 27.91
C LYS A 55 -47.32 22.66 26.84
N PRO A 56 -47.08 23.76 26.11
CA PRO A 56 -46.00 23.80 25.11
C PRO A 56 -44.60 23.65 25.73
N LEU A 57 -44.38 24.16 26.94
CA LEU A 57 -43.12 23.98 27.66
C LEU A 57 -42.84 22.51 28.01
N GLN A 58 -43.87 21.76 28.43
CA GLN A 58 -43.77 20.32 28.69
C GLN A 58 -43.50 19.51 27.41
N VAL A 59 -44.05 19.93 26.27
CA VAL A 59 -43.74 19.32 24.95
C VAL A 59 -42.28 19.61 24.57
N LYS A 60 -41.84 20.86 24.69
CA LYS A 60 -40.46 21.28 24.37
C LYS A 60 -39.42 20.56 25.23
N LEU A 61 -39.71 20.34 26.51
CA LEU A 61 -38.85 19.56 27.41
C LEU A 61 -38.69 18.11 26.91
N ARG A 62 -39.78 17.44 26.50
CA ARG A 62 -39.72 16.09 25.93
C ARG A 62 -38.89 16.04 24.64
N ILE A 63 -39.04 17.04 23.77
CA ILE A 63 -38.23 17.16 22.55
C ILE A 63 -36.74 17.28 22.90
N PHE A 64 -36.37 18.11 23.88
CA PHE A 64 -34.97 18.25 24.29
C PHE A 64 -34.40 16.97 24.92
N GLN A 65 -35.19 16.22 25.68
CA GLN A 65 -34.76 14.93 26.23
C GLN A 65 -34.48 13.90 25.13
N GLU A 66 -35.35 13.82 24.12
CA GLU A 66 -35.13 12.92 22.97
C GLU A 66 -33.95 13.37 22.08
N PHE A 67 -33.79 14.69 21.90
CA PHE A 67 -32.63 15.24 21.22
C PHE A 67 -31.32 14.93 21.96
N GLN A 68 -31.31 15.03 23.29
CA GLN A 68 -30.13 14.69 24.11
C GLN A 68 -29.73 13.23 23.92
N LYS A 69 -30.68 12.28 24.01
CA LYS A 69 -30.41 10.84 23.78
C LYS A 69 -29.84 10.59 22.37
N THR A 70 -30.45 11.19 21.36
CA THR A 70 -30.01 11.06 19.96
C THR A 70 -28.61 11.64 19.76
N SER A 71 -28.30 12.76 20.42
CA SER A 71 -26.99 13.41 20.36
C SER A 71 -25.89 12.55 21.00
N LEU A 72 -26.18 11.91 22.14
CA LEU A 72 -25.26 10.97 22.78
C LEU A 72 -24.95 9.77 21.86
N HIS A 73 -25.99 9.15 21.28
CA HIS A 73 -25.82 8.06 20.33
C HIS A 73 -25.00 8.48 19.09
N THR A 74 -25.24 9.70 18.58
CA THR A 74 -24.45 10.26 17.47
C THR A 74 -22.98 10.39 17.84
N GLY A 75 -22.66 10.80 19.07
CA GLY A 75 -21.29 10.87 19.57
C GLY A 75 -20.58 9.52 19.60
N GLU A 76 -21.27 8.48 20.07
CA GLU A 76 -20.74 7.10 20.05
C GLU A 76 -20.47 6.62 18.62
N HIS A 77 -21.39 6.92 17.70
CA HIS A 77 -21.23 6.57 16.29
C HIS A 77 -20.03 7.28 15.65
N ILE A 78 -19.79 8.57 15.95
CA ILE A 78 -18.61 9.30 15.47
C ILE A 78 -17.33 8.61 15.96
N ASN A 79 -17.25 8.23 17.23
CA ASN A 79 -16.09 7.53 17.77
C ASN A 79 -15.85 6.18 17.07
N PHE A 80 -16.92 5.42 16.82
CA PHE A 80 -16.83 4.19 16.04
C PHE A 80 -16.33 4.44 14.61
N GLN A 81 -16.85 5.46 13.92
CA GLN A 81 -16.41 5.81 12.56
C GLN A 81 -14.92 6.15 12.52
N VAL A 82 -14.41 6.89 13.50
CA VAL A 82 -12.98 7.22 13.60
C VAL A 82 -12.14 5.95 13.69
N GLN A 83 -12.41 5.09 14.68
CA GLN A 83 -11.63 3.86 14.90
C GLN A 83 -11.68 2.92 13.69
N TYR A 84 -12.87 2.76 13.11
CA TYR A 84 -13.03 1.94 11.91
C TYR A 84 -12.24 2.51 10.74
N THR A 85 -12.33 3.82 10.48
CA THR A 85 -11.62 4.47 9.36
C THR A 85 -10.10 4.42 9.55
N GLU A 86 -9.59 4.65 10.77
CA GLU A 86 -8.17 4.50 11.09
C GLU A 86 -7.66 3.08 10.81
N GLY A 87 -8.44 2.06 11.19
CA GLY A 87 -8.14 0.66 10.88
C GLY A 87 -8.02 0.42 9.37
N ARG A 88 -8.96 0.95 8.59
CA ARG A 88 -8.97 0.83 7.13
C ARG A 88 -7.77 1.53 6.48
N ILE A 89 -7.45 2.76 6.90
CA ILE A 89 -6.26 3.47 6.45
C ILE A 89 -5.02 2.62 6.73
N LYS A 90 -4.90 2.07 7.94
CA LYS A 90 -3.75 1.23 8.32
C LYS A 90 -3.63 0.00 7.43
N GLU A 91 -4.73 -0.71 7.17
CA GLU A 91 -4.76 -1.90 6.29
C GLU A 91 -4.27 -1.58 4.87
N GLU A 92 -4.75 -0.50 4.26
CA GLU A 92 -4.30 -0.10 2.92
C GLU A 92 -2.81 0.25 2.89
N PHE A 93 -2.31 0.96 3.89
CA PHE A 93 -0.87 1.25 4.00
C PHE A 93 -0.03 -0.01 4.26
N VAL A 94 -0.55 -1.03 4.94
CA VAL A 94 0.13 -2.34 5.08
C VAL A 94 0.27 -3.00 3.70
N LYS A 95 -0.80 -3.02 2.89
CA LYS A 95 -0.76 -3.59 1.53
C LYS A 95 0.23 -2.85 0.63
N LEU A 96 0.28 -1.52 0.70
CA LEU A 96 1.25 -0.71 -0.05
C LEU A 96 2.69 -1.02 0.37
N ARG A 97 2.97 -1.07 1.68
CA ARG A 97 4.30 -1.46 2.18
C ARG A 97 4.69 -2.87 1.75
N GLN A 98 3.77 -3.83 1.84
CA GLN A 98 4.02 -5.20 1.38
C GLN A 98 4.38 -5.24 -0.11
N SER A 99 3.68 -4.47 -0.93
CA SER A 99 3.96 -4.38 -2.37
C SER A 99 5.35 -3.83 -2.65
N LEU A 100 5.77 -2.81 -1.89
CA LEU A 100 7.14 -2.25 -1.97
C LEU A 100 8.20 -3.28 -1.55
N CYS A 101 7.98 -3.98 -0.44
CA CYS A 101 8.89 -5.05 0.01
C CYS A 101 9.02 -6.17 -1.03
N ASN A 102 7.91 -6.56 -1.67
CA ASN A 102 7.91 -7.57 -2.73
C ASN A 102 8.72 -7.12 -3.95
N GLU A 103 8.55 -5.87 -4.41
CA GLU A 103 9.32 -5.35 -5.55
C GLU A 103 10.81 -5.17 -5.20
N GLU A 104 11.14 -4.74 -3.97
CA GLU A 104 12.53 -4.68 -3.50
C GLU A 104 13.17 -6.07 -3.49
N ALA A 105 12.48 -7.07 -2.94
CA ALA A 105 12.96 -8.46 -2.90
C ALA A 105 13.15 -9.02 -4.32
N ALA A 106 12.21 -8.78 -5.23
CA ALA A 106 12.32 -9.22 -6.62
C ALA A 106 13.53 -8.60 -7.34
N ARG A 107 13.81 -7.31 -7.09
CA ARG A 107 14.99 -6.63 -7.65
C ARG A 107 16.29 -7.15 -7.10
N LYS A 108 16.38 -7.34 -5.78
CA LYS A 108 17.55 -7.96 -5.15
C LYS A 108 17.79 -9.36 -5.70
N LYS A 109 16.73 -10.15 -5.88
CA LYS A 109 16.82 -11.48 -6.49
C LYS A 109 17.40 -11.41 -7.91
N ALA A 110 16.87 -10.55 -8.77
CA ALA A 110 17.39 -10.38 -10.13
C ALA A 110 18.86 -9.93 -10.16
N LEU A 111 19.29 -9.11 -9.19
CA LEU A 111 20.69 -8.72 -9.03
C LEU A 111 21.58 -9.91 -8.62
N ARG A 112 21.10 -10.76 -7.69
CA ARG A 112 21.82 -11.98 -7.26
C ARG A 112 21.95 -13.02 -8.38
N GLU A 113 20.90 -13.18 -9.17
CA GLU A 113 20.93 -14.05 -10.36
C GLU A 113 21.98 -13.55 -11.38
N GLU A 114 22.07 -12.22 -11.59
CA GLU A 114 23.10 -11.65 -12.45
C GLU A 114 24.51 -11.83 -11.86
N GLU A 115 24.70 -11.58 -10.56
CA GLU A 115 25.96 -11.84 -9.84
C GLU A 115 26.44 -13.28 -10.04
N GLU A 116 25.54 -14.26 -9.85
CA GLU A 116 25.86 -15.68 -10.01
C GLU A 116 26.27 -16.02 -11.44
N GLN A 117 25.49 -15.58 -12.43
CA GLN A 117 25.82 -15.78 -13.85
C GLN A 117 27.18 -15.19 -14.23
N LYS A 118 27.44 -13.94 -13.84
CA LYS A 118 28.71 -13.26 -14.13
C LYS A 118 29.89 -13.91 -13.42
N SER A 119 29.71 -14.32 -12.17
CA SER A 119 30.74 -15.01 -11.39
C SER A 119 31.09 -16.38 -11.98
N GLN A 120 30.09 -17.11 -12.47
CA GLN A 120 30.30 -18.40 -13.12
C GLN A 120 31.12 -18.24 -14.43
N ILE A 121 30.76 -17.27 -15.27
CA ILE A 121 31.52 -16.94 -16.49
C ILE A 121 32.97 -16.61 -16.15
N LEU A 122 33.20 -15.79 -15.12
CA LEU A 122 34.56 -15.43 -14.70
C LEU A 122 35.35 -16.66 -14.22
N ARG A 123 34.73 -17.55 -13.45
CA ARG A 123 35.35 -18.77 -12.94
C ARG A 123 35.79 -19.70 -14.07
N GLU A 124 34.91 -19.91 -15.06
CA GLU A 124 35.22 -20.74 -16.23
C GLU A 124 36.39 -20.18 -17.04
N LYS A 125 36.43 -18.85 -17.22
CA LYS A 125 37.57 -18.18 -17.88
C LYS A 125 38.88 -18.36 -17.12
N ILE A 126 38.87 -18.19 -15.79
CA ILE A 126 40.05 -18.39 -14.94
C ILE A 126 40.51 -19.86 -14.99
N GLU A 127 39.59 -20.82 -14.95
CA GLU A 127 39.94 -22.24 -15.02
C GLU A 127 40.55 -22.61 -16.38
N LYS A 128 39.99 -22.10 -17.47
CA LYS A 128 40.54 -22.26 -18.82
C LYS A 128 41.96 -21.69 -18.89
N MET A 129 42.16 -20.46 -18.45
CA MET A 129 43.50 -19.83 -18.42
C MET A 129 44.48 -20.62 -17.55
N SER A 130 44.03 -21.13 -16.40
CA SER A 130 44.88 -21.92 -15.52
C SER A 130 45.36 -23.22 -16.19
N LYS A 131 44.50 -23.89 -16.96
CA LYS A 131 44.86 -25.08 -17.75
C LYS A 131 45.86 -24.75 -18.86
N GLU A 132 45.65 -23.64 -19.58
CA GLU A 132 46.57 -23.17 -20.60
C GLU A 132 47.94 -22.81 -20.01
N MET A 133 47.97 -22.12 -18.86
CA MET A 133 49.20 -21.81 -18.12
C MET A 133 49.94 -23.07 -17.67
N SER A 134 49.24 -24.08 -17.12
CA SER A 134 49.87 -25.35 -16.72
C SER A 134 50.44 -26.10 -17.93
N SER A 135 49.72 -26.16 -19.05
CA SER A 135 50.20 -26.80 -20.28
C SER A 135 51.44 -26.09 -20.85
N LEU A 136 51.42 -24.75 -20.85
CA LEU A 136 52.54 -23.95 -21.32
C LEU A 136 53.75 -24.11 -20.39
N SER A 137 53.55 -24.05 -19.07
CA SER A 137 54.60 -24.27 -18.07
C SER A 137 55.25 -25.65 -18.22
N ALA A 138 54.47 -26.72 -18.38
CA ALA A 138 55.00 -28.06 -18.57
C ALA A 138 55.83 -28.17 -19.86
N THR A 139 55.42 -27.48 -20.92
CA THR A 139 56.17 -27.43 -22.18
C THR A 139 57.48 -26.66 -22.02
N ILE A 140 57.46 -25.51 -21.34
CA ILE A 140 58.67 -24.71 -21.04
C ILE A 140 59.66 -25.55 -20.23
N THR A 141 59.22 -26.17 -19.13
CA THR A 141 60.09 -27.01 -18.29
C THR A 141 60.70 -28.17 -19.07
N ALA A 142 59.91 -28.87 -19.89
CA ALA A 142 60.43 -29.96 -20.71
C ALA A 142 61.49 -29.50 -21.73
N ILE A 143 61.38 -28.27 -22.23
CA ILE A 143 62.38 -27.68 -23.14
C ILE A 143 63.64 -27.28 -22.36
N GLU A 144 63.49 -26.65 -21.21
CA GLU A 144 64.60 -26.26 -20.33
C GLU A 144 65.42 -27.48 -19.90
N GLU A 145 64.75 -28.59 -19.52
CA GLU A 145 65.39 -29.86 -19.19
C GLU A 145 66.17 -30.45 -20.38
N GLU A 146 65.57 -30.46 -21.58
CA GLU A 146 66.23 -30.98 -22.78
C GLU A 146 67.46 -30.13 -23.18
N ILE A 147 67.38 -28.80 -23.05
CA ILE A 147 68.52 -27.90 -23.31
C ILE A 147 69.69 -28.16 -22.35
N THR A 148 69.41 -28.63 -21.14
CA THR A 148 70.45 -28.95 -20.14
C THR A 148 70.99 -30.39 -20.25
N ALA A 149 70.39 -31.22 -21.11
CA ALA A 149 70.79 -32.60 -21.28
C ALA A 149 72.15 -32.75 -22.01
N GLU A 150 72.76 -33.92 -21.89
CA GLU A 150 74.00 -34.26 -22.60
C GLU A 150 73.76 -34.25 -24.13
N ASP A 151 74.74 -33.72 -24.90
CA ASP A 151 74.61 -33.46 -26.34
C ASP A 151 74.06 -34.63 -27.16
N ALA A 152 74.45 -35.87 -26.83
CA ALA A 152 73.99 -37.07 -27.52
C ALA A 152 72.48 -37.34 -27.31
N ILE A 153 71.97 -37.08 -26.09
CA ILE A 153 70.55 -37.24 -25.74
C ILE A 153 69.75 -36.10 -26.37
N PHE A 154 70.24 -34.86 -26.26
CA PHE A 154 69.64 -33.69 -26.86
C PHE A 154 69.42 -33.86 -28.38
N LEU A 155 70.45 -34.29 -29.11
CA LEU A 155 70.37 -34.52 -30.55
C LEU A 155 69.36 -35.64 -30.91
N GLN A 156 69.23 -36.66 -30.07
CA GLN A 156 68.26 -37.74 -30.27
C GLN A 156 66.81 -37.24 -30.11
N ASN A 157 66.55 -36.36 -29.14
CA ASN A 157 65.21 -35.89 -28.80
C ASN A 157 64.79 -34.58 -29.50
N TYR A 158 65.73 -33.92 -30.19
CA TYR A 158 65.54 -32.60 -30.80
C TYR A 158 64.24 -32.48 -31.62
N ASP A 159 64.01 -33.41 -32.55
CA ASP A 159 62.82 -33.40 -33.42
C ASP A 159 61.51 -33.60 -32.62
N ALA A 160 61.56 -34.41 -31.56
CA ALA A 160 60.41 -34.63 -30.68
C ALA A 160 60.07 -33.36 -29.87
N THR A 161 61.10 -32.65 -29.39
CA THR A 161 60.94 -31.39 -28.66
C THR A 161 60.43 -30.28 -29.57
N LEU A 162 60.95 -30.16 -30.80
CA LEU A 162 60.41 -29.22 -31.80
C LEU A 162 58.93 -29.51 -32.13
N LYS A 163 58.57 -30.79 -32.27
CA LYS A 163 57.18 -31.18 -32.50
C LYS A 163 56.29 -30.77 -31.33
N ARG A 164 56.73 -30.95 -30.08
CA ARG A 164 56.00 -30.53 -28.87
C ARG A 164 55.79 -29.02 -28.84
N ILE A 165 56.81 -28.23 -29.18
CA ILE A 165 56.72 -26.77 -29.31
C ILE A 165 55.66 -26.38 -30.34
N SER A 166 55.70 -27.00 -31.53
CA SER A 166 54.76 -26.68 -32.60
C SER A 166 53.30 -26.97 -32.26
N GLN A 167 53.07 -27.95 -31.37
CA GLN A 167 51.74 -28.34 -30.88
C GLN A 167 51.26 -27.46 -29.72
N CYS A 168 52.16 -26.88 -28.94
CA CYS A 168 51.84 -25.95 -27.86
C CYS A 168 51.56 -24.56 -28.43
N LYS A 169 50.29 -24.30 -28.77
CA LYS A 169 49.81 -22.97 -29.18
C LYS A 169 48.81 -22.46 -28.13
N PRO A 170 49.26 -21.75 -27.09
CA PRO A 170 48.34 -21.14 -26.13
C PRO A 170 47.46 -20.10 -26.84
N SER A 171 46.21 -19.99 -26.41
CA SER A 171 45.32 -18.94 -26.89
C SER A 171 45.66 -17.62 -26.20
N ASP A 172 45.36 -16.49 -26.85
CA ASP A 172 45.44 -15.20 -26.17
C ASP A 172 44.35 -15.10 -25.09
N PRO A 173 44.62 -14.39 -23.97
CA PRO A 173 43.61 -14.14 -22.95
C PRO A 173 42.35 -13.50 -23.53
N GLU A 174 41.19 -14.08 -23.25
CA GLU A 174 39.90 -13.55 -23.70
C GLU A 174 39.55 -12.24 -22.97
N ASP A 175 38.88 -11.32 -23.68
CA ASP A 175 38.35 -10.10 -23.08
C ASP A 175 37.30 -10.41 -22.00
N ILE A 176 37.37 -9.68 -20.89
CA ILE A 176 36.45 -9.76 -19.74
C ILE A 176 35.58 -8.50 -19.60
N SER A 177 35.68 -7.56 -20.55
CA SER A 177 34.77 -6.43 -20.62
C SER A 177 33.32 -6.93 -20.76
N GLY A 178 32.45 -6.47 -19.86
CA GLY A 178 31.06 -6.94 -19.78
C GLY A 178 30.78 -8.08 -18.79
N VAL A 179 31.78 -8.58 -18.06
CA VAL A 179 31.54 -9.49 -16.92
C VAL A 179 31.00 -8.76 -15.69
N LEU A 180 31.19 -7.45 -15.60
CA LEU A 180 30.68 -6.67 -14.47
C LEU A 180 29.14 -6.62 -14.43
N ILE A 181 28.61 -6.32 -13.24
CA ILE A 181 27.19 -6.09 -13.03
C ILE A 181 26.73 -4.89 -13.86
N ASN A 182 25.61 -5.04 -14.54
CA ASN A 182 24.90 -3.95 -15.22
C ASN A 182 24.15 -3.11 -14.19
N VAL A 183 24.88 -2.26 -13.46
CA VAL A 183 24.31 -1.37 -12.43
C VAL A 183 23.15 -0.52 -12.97
N PRO A 184 23.23 0.10 -14.18
CA PRO A 184 22.13 0.86 -14.74
C PRO A 184 20.83 0.05 -14.91
N LYS A 185 20.90 -1.21 -15.34
CA LYS A 185 19.72 -2.09 -15.46
C LYS A 185 18.95 -2.22 -14.15
N HIS A 186 19.64 -2.18 -13.00
CA HIS A 186 19.00 -2.35 -11.68
C HIS A 186 18.52 -1.03 -11.08
N LEU A 187 19.26 0.07 -11.27
CA LEU A 187 19.01 1.35 -10.62
C LEU A 187 18.32 2.41 -11.49
N SER A 188 18.48 2.34 -12.82
CA SER A 188 17.93 3.35 -13.72
C SER A 188 16.41 3.42 -13.58
N ASN A 189 15.89 4.63 -13.34
CA ASN A 189 14.46 4.91 -13.17
C ASN A 189 13.77 3.98 -12.16
N LEU A 190 14.47 3.51 -11.13
CA LEU A 190 13.96 2.54 -10.18
C LEU A 190 12.66 3.01 -9.53
N LYS A 191 12.67 4.21 -8.93
CA LYS A 191 11.49 4.78 -8.25
C LYS A 191 10.30 4.90 -9.20
N PHE A 192 10.52 5.40 -10.41
CA PHE A 192 9.47 5.55 -11.42
C PHE A 192 8.87 4.21 -11.83
N THR A 193 9.72 3.21 -12.11
CA THR A 193 9.27 1.87 -12.52
C THR A 193 8.47 1.18 -11.42
N VAL A 194 8.89 1.32 -10.16
CA VAL A 194 8.17 0.79 -8.99
C VAL A 194 6.79 1.44 -8.89
N LEU A 195 6.70 2.78 -8.97
CA LEU A 195 5.42 3.50 -8.94
C LEU A 195 4.50 3.08 -10.09
N GLN A 196 5.02 2.96 -11.31
CA GLN A 196 4.24 2.54 -12.47
C GLN A 196 3.70 1.11 -12.31
N LYS A 197 4.49 0.18 -11.76
CA LYS A 197 4.02 -1.18 -11.44
C LYS A 197 2.94 -1.17 -10.38
N MET A 198 3.12 -0.40 -9.31
CA MET A 198 2.10 -0.26 -8.26
C MET A 198 0.80 0.32 -8.81
N GLN A 199 0.88 1.31 -9.70
CA GLN A 199 -0.30 1.90 -10.32
C GLN A 199 -1.10 0.87 -11.14
N LYS A 200 -0.41 -0.04 -11.84
CA LYS A 200 -1.08 -1.10 -12.64
C LYS A 200 -1.86 -2.10 -11.79
N THR A 201 -1.51 -2.27 -10.51
CA THR A 201 -2.19 -3.20 -9.60
C THR A 201 -3.28 -2.53 -8.76
N VAL A 202 -3.27 -1.19 -8.65
CA VAL A 202 -4.28 -0.43 -7.91
C VAL A 202 -5.50 -0.20 -8.81
N LYS A 203 -6.68 -0.64 -8.35
CA LYS A 203 -7.95 -0.34 -9.01
C LYS A 203 -8.35 1.10 -8.70
N TYR A 204 -8.38 1.95 -9.72
CA TYR A 204 -8.96 3.28 -9.60
C TYR A 204 -10.47 3.21 -9.82
N THR A 205 -11.24 3.77 -8.87
CA THR A 205 -12.69 3.90 -9.01
C THR A 205 -13.04 5.39 -8.97
N PRO A 206 -13.57 5.97 -10.07
CA PRO A 206 -13.81 7.41 -10.16
C PRO A 206 -14.96 7.90 -9.28
N VAL A 207 -15.83 7.00 -8.82
CA VAL A 207 -16.99 7.29 -7.98
C VAL A 207 -16.93 6.44 -6.71
N THR A 208 -17.19 7.06 -5.57
CA THR A 208 -17.29 6.39 -4.27
C THR A 208 -18.61 6.73 -3.57
N PHE A 209 -19.10 5.80 -2.77
CA PHE A 209 -20.34 5.96 -2.01
C PHE A 209 -20.06 6.56 -0.64
N ASN A 210 -20.89 7.51 -0.22
CA ASN A 210 -20.84 8.11 1.12
C ASN A 210 -21.74 7.32 2.09
N PRO A 211 -21.18 6.59 3.08
CA PRO A 211 -21.97 5.81 4.03
C PRO A 211 -22.94 6.65 4.86
N ASN A 212 -22.64 7.94 5.08
CA ASN A 212 -23.52 8.85 5.83
C ASN A 212 -24.80 9.23 5.06
N THR A 213 -24.89 8.88 3.78
CA THR A 213 -26.06 9.14 2.92
C THR A 213 -26.79 7.87 2.50
N ALA A 214 -26.32 6.69 2.92
CA ALA A 214 -26.93 5.43 2.56
C ALA A 214 -28.31 5.26 3.24
N HIS A 215 -29.29 4.74 2.51
CA HIS A 215 -30.57 4.36 3.08
C HIS A 215 -30.39 3.22 4.08
N CYS A 216 -31.26 3.11 5.10
CA CYS A 216 -31.15 2.11 6.17
C CYS A 216 -31.22 0.64 5.70
N ASN A 217 -31.63 0.40 4.45
CA ASN A 217 -31.70 -0.94 3.84
C ASN A 217 -30.51 -1.25 2.92
N LEU A 218 -29.51 -0.36 2.87
CA LEU A 218 -28.35 -0.47 1.99
C LEU A 218 -27.07 -0.59 2.80
N VAL A 219 -26.18 -1.45 2.33
CA VAL A 219 -24.83 -1.63 2.89
C VAL A 219 -23.81 -1.22 1.84
N VAL A 220 -22.98 -0.23 2.19
CA VAL A 220 -21.82 0.19 1.40
C VAL A 220 -20.63 -0.74 1.69
N SER A 221 -19.87 -1.14 0.67
CA SER A 221 -18.66 -1.96 0.84
C SER A 221 -17.54 -1.20 1.56
N ASP A 222 -16.61 -1.94 2.15
CA ASP A 222 -15.49 -1.37 2.93
C ASP A 222 -14.50 -0.54 2.07
N ASP A 223 -14.53 -0.69 0.74
CA ASP A 223 -13.75 0.11 -0.22
C ASP A 223 -14.57 1.27 -0.83
N LEU A 224 -15.82 1.44 -0.40
CA LEU A 224 -16.76 2.47 -0.86
C LEU A 224 -17.10 2.41 -2.35
N THR A 225 -16.88 1.27 -3.02
CA THR A 225 -17.11 1.15 -4.48
C THR A 225 -18.37 0.38 -4.86
N SER A 226 -19.08 -0.21 -3.90
CA SER A 226 -20.30 -0.97 -4.16
C SER A 226 -21.34 -0.82 -3.05
N VAL A 227 -22.59 -1.10 -3.42
CA VAL A 227 -23.75 -1.09 -2.51
C VAL A 227 -24.54 -2.36 -2.73
N ARG A 228 -25.05 -2.96 -1.65
CA ARG A 228 -26.00 -4.08 -1.70
C ARG A 228 -27.18 -3.85 -0.77
N GLY A 229 -28.31 -4.47 -1.07
CA GLY A 229 -29.43 -4.55 -0.14
C GLY A 229 -29.11 -5.46 1.04
N LEU A 230 -29.76 -5.20 2.18
CA LEU A 230 -29.83 -6.14 3.31
C LEU A 230 -30.67 -7.37 2.97
#